data_AF-A0A2P4XU22-F1
#
_entry.id   AF-A0A2P4XU22-F1
#
_cell.length_a   1.000
_cell.length_b   1.000
_cell.length_c   1.000
_cell.angle_alpha   90.00
_cell.angle_beta   90.00
_cell.angle_gamma   90.00
#
_symmetry.space_group_name_H-M   'P 1'
#
loop_
_entity.id
_entity.type
_entity.pdbx_description
1 polymer ?
#
loop_
_entity_poly.entity_id
_entity_poly.type
_entity_poly.pdbx_seq_one_letter_code
_entity_poly.pdbx_strand_id
1 'polypeptide(L)'
;MSLYVFMVISSFMTGIGLNGEDYGGTFSWTMGFNAIMWICAAASPITVPFSWYCIQEVKGERAQMSAFKFLYNIFQDRVIYRYAAYRFFYNVCSQITVTASSVIQSDWAKVEPLNSDIASMVTAFLTMTRGLHWNWRYIIIACEICVVFIDAIPTLLTIWDVYRSQWFWLGVPLVAEVPYAAGDYVAQLFMIEIENQKGFEATLLGLAVTTQSVGSPFATVITKSVDGYFDIDRTFIEQDNHHVRSQATYAYLIAYAFNLVSMAFVFYLPKQKDEIHEMQRENRKSKFWGILTIAYILFSLAWTLMTNILSLFDSTSCLRIAGGSGC
;
A
#
# COMPACT_ATOMS: atom_id res chain seq x y z
N MET A 1 2.53 7.29 18.48
CA MET A 1 3.80 8.06 18.47
C MET A 1 5.03 7.16 18.56
N SER A 2 5.06 6.12 19.40
CA SER A 2 6.23 5.20 19.51
C SER A 2 6.50 4.34 18.27
N LEU A 3 5.47 3.82 17.59
CA LEU A 3 5.62 2.91 16.45
C LEU A 3 6.38 3.55 15.27
N TYR A 4 6.10 4.82 15.01
CA TYR A 4 6.72 5.58 13.91
C TYR A 4 8.21 5.86 14.15
N VAL A 5 8.65 5.99 15.41
CA VAL A 5 10.08 6.21 15.73
C VAL A 5 10.90 4.96 15.38
N PHE A 6 10.38 3.77 15.66
CA PHE A 6 11.07 2.52 15.32
C PHE A 6 11.12 2.27 13.81
N MET A 7 10.07 2.63 13.06
CA MET A 7 10.10 2.60 11.60
C MET A 7 11.23 3.47 11.04
N VAL A 8 11.35 4.72 11.49
CA VAL A 8 12.43 5.62 11.04
C VAL A 8 13.81 5.05 11.31
N ILE A 9 14.03 4.51 12.50
CA ILE A 9 15.33 3.92 12.87
C ILE A 9 15.63 2.73 11.96
N SER A 10 14.65 1.87 11.70
CA SER A 10 14.80 0.71 10.80
C SER A 10 15.11 1.12 9.37
N SER A 11 14.39 2.12 8.85
CA SER A 11 14.59 2.64 7.50
C SER A 11 15.93 3.33 7.34
N PHE A 12 16.36 4.11 8.33
CA PHE A 12 17.66 4.75 8.36
C PHE A 12 18.80 3.72 8.41
N MET A 13 18.65 2.69 9.24
CA MET A 13 19.60 1.58 9.32
C MET A 13 19.73 0.85 7.98
N THR A 14 18.62 0.63 7.28
CA THR A 14 18.61 -0.08 5.99
C THR A 14 19.18 0.80 4.88
N GLY A 15 18.81 2.08 4.84
CA GLY A 15 19.31 3.04 3.84
C GLY A 15 20.81 3.31 3.96
N ILE A 16 21.37 3.37 5.17
CA ILE A 16 22.83 3.48 5.38
C ILE A 16 23.52 2.14 5.20
N GLY A 17 22.91 1.07 5.70
CA GLY A 17 23.50 -0.28 5.71
C GLY A 17 23.60 -0.93 4.33
N LEU A 18 22.77 -0.51 3.36
CA LEU A 18 22.74 -1.02 1.98
C LEU A 18 23.04 0.09 0.95
N ASN A 19 24.01 0.96 1.23
CA ASN A 19 24.44 2.02 0.31
C ASN A 19 25.81 1.77 -0.36
N GLY A 20 26.27 0.52 -0.36
CA GLY A 20 27.52 0.16 -1.04
C GLY A 20 27.41 0.20 -2.56
N GLU A 21 28.55 0.12 -3.24
CA GLU A 21 28.65 0.07 -4.71
C GLU A 21 27.83 -1.11 -5.30
N ASP A 22 27.82 -2.27 -4.61
CA ASP A 22 27.02 -3.45 -4.96
C ASP A 22 25.49 -3.21 -4.95
N TYR A 23 25.04 -2.18 -4.24
CA TYR A 23 23.63 -1.78 -4.10
C TYR A 23 23.32 -0.49 -4.87
N GLY A 24 24.26 0.00 -5.69
CA GLY A 24 24.10 1.22 -6.49
C GLY A 24 24.27 2.53 -5.70
N GLY A 25 24.87 2.47 -4.50
CA GLY A 25 25.18 3.65 -3.67
C GLY A 25 26.63 4.11 -3.78
N THR A 26 26.93 5.24 -3.15
CA THR A 26 28.26 5.89 -3.19
C THR A 26 29.17 5.53 -2.01
N PHE A 27 28.71 4.75 -1.03
CA PHE A 27 29.50 4.48 0.17
C PHE A 27 30.54 3.40 -0.11
N SER A 28 31.77 3.63 0.38
CA SER A 28 32.86 2.65 0.31
C SER A 28 32.68 1.46 1.27
N TRP A 29 31.63 1.48 2.10
CA TRP A 29 31.32 0.45 3.08
C TRP A 29 29.82 0.14 3.05
N THR A 30 29.50 -1.14 3.18
CA THR A 30 28.14 -1.66 3.31
C THR A 30 28.08 -2.60 4.49
N MET A 31 26.99 -2.56 5.25
CA MET A 31 26.74 -3.50 6.33
C MET A 31 26.42 -4.90 5.77
N GLY A 32 25.84 -4.94 4.56
CA GLY A 32 25.47 -6.16 3.85
C GLY A 32 24.15 -6.77 4.34
N PHE A 33 23.43 -7.42 3.41
CA PHE A 33 22.11 -8.01 3.67
C PHE A 33 22.10 -8.92 4.91
N ASN A 34 23.09 -9.81 5.05
CA ASN A 34 23.14 -10.76 6.17
C ASN A 34 23.26 -10.07 7.54
N ALA A 35 23.98 -8.96 7.65
CA ALA A 35 24.14 -8.25 8.91
C ALA A 35 22.84 -7.57 9.34
N ILE A 36 22.09 -6.98 8.39
CA ILE A 36 20.76 -6.43 8.65
C ILE A 36 19.82 -7.53 9.13
N MET A 37 19.83 -8.69 8.45
CA MET A 37 19.01 -9.83 8.86
C MET A 37 19.35 -10.30 10.28
N TRP A 38 20.63 -10.31 10.68
CA TRP A 38 21.03 -10.64 12.05
C TRP A 38 20.54 -9.62 13.07
N ILE A 39 20.56 -8.32 12.76
CA ILE A 39 20.03 -7.29 13.65
C ILE A 39 18.52 -7.45 13.83
N CYS A 40 17.77 -7.67 12.75
CA CYS A 40 16.33 -7.96 12.81
C CYS A 40 16.04 -9.24 13.62
N ALA A 41 16.85 -10.28 13.42
CA ALA A 41 16.74 -11.54 14.16
C ALA A 41 17.04 -11.36 15.66
N ALA A 42 17.98 -10.48 16.03
CA ALA A 42 18.32 -10.18 17.42
C ALA A 42 17.31 -9.23 18.09
N ALA A 43 16.71 -8.31 17.34
CA ALA A 43 15.67 -7.42 17.87
C ALA A 43 14.35 -8.17 18.18
N SER A 44 14.04 -9.22 17.41
CA SER A 44 12.84 -10.03 17.58
C SER A 44 12.70 -10.69 18.97
N PRO A 45 13.71 -11.36 19.56
CA PRO A 45 13.60 -11.92 20.90
C PRO A 45 13.56 -10.84 21.99
N ILE A 46 14.01 -9.61 21.75
CA ILE A 46 13.94 -8.49 22.72
C ILE A 46 12.48 -8.05 22.94
N THR A 47 11.60 -8.23 21.94
CA THR A 47 10.18 -7.87 22.11
C THR A 47 9.45 -8.84 23.05
N VAL A 48 9.94 -10.06 23.21
CA VAL A 48 9.32 -11.09 24.08
C VAL A 48 9.32 -10.66 25.56
N PRO A 49 10.45 -10.36 26.22
CA PRO A 49 10.44 -9.92 27.62
C PRO A 49 9.73 -8.58 27.80
N PHE A 50 9.80 -7.68 26.81
CA PHE A 50 9.08 -6.41 26.86
C PHE A 50 7.57 -6.62 26.83
N SER A 51 7.07 -7.47 25.94
CA SER A 51 5.65 -7.83 25.89
C SER A 51 5.20 -8.50 27.18
N TRP A 52 5.98 -9.43 27.72
CA TRP A 52 5.69 -10.12 28.98
C TRP A 52 5.61 -9.19 30.20
N TYR A 53 6.51 -8.20 30.28
CA TYR A 53 6.60 -7.31 31.45
C TYR A 53 5.72 -6.06 31.34
N CYS A 54 5.60 -5.48 30.14
CA CYS A 54 4.91 -4.20 29.93
C CYS A 54 3.44 -4.34 29.50
N ILE A 55 3.03 -5.46 28.90
CA ILE A 55 1.63 -5.67 28.50
C ILE A 55 0.88 -6.31 29.67
N GLN A 56 0.15 -5.48 30.41
CA GLN A 56 -0.78 -5.95 31.42
C GLN A 56 -2.18 -6.02 30.80
N GLU A 57 -2.57 -7.23 30.37
CA GLU A 57 -3.94 -7.44 29.89
C GLU A 57 -4.93 -7.43 31.06
N VAL A 58 -5.85 -6.48 31.04
CA VAL A 58 -7.04 -6.55 31.88
C VAL A 58 -7.92 -7.68 31.33
N LYS A 59 -8.33 -8.62 32.19
CA LYS A 59 -9.29 -9.68 31.79
C LYS A 59 -10.57 -9.03 31.27
N GLY A 60 -10.71 -8.99 29.95
CA GLY A 60 -11.90 -8.48 29.28
C GLY A 60 -13.08 -9.46 29.36
N GLU A 61 -14.27 -8.98 28.99
CA GLU A 61 -15.43 -9.86 28.81
C GLU A 61 -15.12 -10.89 27.72
N ARG A 62 -15.34 -12.18 28.04
CA ARG A 62 -15.13 -13.26 27.08
C ARG A 62 -16.11 -13.10 25.91
N ALA A 63 -15.57 -13.10 24.69
CA ALA A 63 -16.37 -13.16 23.49
C ALA A 63 -17.34 -14.36 23.54
N GLN A 64 -18.64 -14.10 23.52
CA GLN A 64 -19.69 -15.13 23.61
C GLN A 64 -19.94 -15.85 22.28
N MET A 65 -19.35 -15.38 21.18
CA MET A 65 -19.60 -15.84 19.82
C MET A 65 -18.34 -16.44 19.19
N SER A 66 -18.49 -17.44 18.31
CA SER A 66 -17.39 -17.94 17.49
C SER A 66 -16.92 -16.88 16.49
N ALA A 67 -15.61 -16.79 16.25
CA ALA A 67 -15.00 -15.84 15.33
C ALA A 67 -15.60 -15.92 13.91
N PHE A 68 -15.94 -17.12 13.41
CA PHE A 68 -16.55 -17.27 12.09
C PHE A 68 -17.97 -16.69 12.02
N LYS A 69 -18.77 -16.89 13.07
CA LYS A 69 -20.12 -16.34 13.16
C LYS A 69 -20.08 -14.82 13.34
N PHE A 70 -19.08 -14.33 14.07
CA PHE A 70 -18.78 -12.90 14.17
C PHE A 70 -18.46 -12.31 12.80
N LEU A 71 -17.48 -12.88 12.08
CA LEU A 71 -17.08 -12.43 10.74
C LEU A 71 -18.26 -12.46 9.75
N TYR A 72 -19.06 -13.52 9.77
CA TYR A 72 -20.24 -13.60 8.92
C TYR A 72 -21.28 -12.51 9.22
N ASN A 73 -21.47 -12.15 10.50
CA ASN A 73 -22.43 -11.13 10.90
C ASN A 73 -21.92 -9.71 10.65
N ILE A 74 -20.64 -9.43 10.89
CA ILE A 74 -20.05 -8.12 10.71
C ILE A 74 -20.02 -7.71 9.23
N PHE A 75 -19.69 -8.62 8.32
CA PHE A 75 -19.67 -8.30 6.89
C PHE A 75 -21.05 -7.92 6.34
N GLN A 76 -22.14 -8.28 7.03
CA GLN A 76 -23.48 -7.86 6.63
C GLN A 76 -23.78 -6.41 7.02
N ASP A 77 -23.00 -5.80 7.91
CA ASP A 77 -23.23 -4.43 8.37
C ASP A 77 -22.86 -3.43 7.27
N ARG A 78 -23.75 -2.45 7.05
CA ARG A 78 -23.60 -1.43 6.01
C ARG A 78 -22.28 -0.69 6.03
N VAL A 79 -21.80 -0.39 7.22
CA VAL A 79 -20.54 0.33 7.43
C VAL A 79 -19.35 -0.51 6.98
N ILE A 80 -19.40 -1.82 7.24
CA ILE A 80 -18.27 -2.73 7.05
C ILE A 80 -18.12 -3.14 5.60
N TYR A 81 -19.17 -3.60 4.92
CA TYR A 81 -19.01 -4.00 3.52
C TYR A 81 -18.67 -2.82 2.61
N ARG A 82 -19.15 -1.60 2.94
CA ARG A 82 -18.78 -0.38 2.20
C ARG A 82 -17.32 -0.04 2.41
N TYR A 83 -16.85 -0.08 3.66
CA TYR A 83 -15.45 0.14 3.97
C TYR A 83 -14.54 -0.92 3.33
N ALA A 84 -14.94 -2.19 3.39
CA ALA A 84 -14.20 -3.29 2.80
C ALA A 84 -14.10 -3.16 1.27
N ALA A 85 -15.20 -2.77 0.61
CA ALA A 85 -15.20 -2.49 -0.83
C ALA A 85 -14.30 -1.29 -1.16
N TYR A 86 -14.41 -0.19 -0.40
CA TYR A 86 -13.50 0.94 -0.54
C TYR A 86 -12.05 0.50 -0.44
N ARG A 87 -11.64 -0.12 0.68
CA ARG A 87 -10.24 -0.49 0.91
C ARG A 87 -9.70 -1.44 -0.15
N PHE A 88 -10.47 -2.44 -0.55
CA PHE A 88 -10.03 -3.42 -1.55
C PHE A 88 -9.91 -2.78 -2.94
N PHE A 89 -10.99 -2.19 -3.47
CA PHE A 89 -10.99 -1.68 -4.85
C PHE A 89 -10.15 -0.41 -5.01
N TYR A 90 -10.15 0.49 -4.01
CA TYR A 90 -9.24 1.63 -4.00
C TYR A 90 -7.79 1.14 -4.07
N ASN A 91 -7.40 0.19 -3.22
CA ASN A 91 -6.04 -0.33 -3.20
C ASN A 91 -5.64 -1.02 -4.51
N VAL A 92 -6.52 -1.85 -5.08
CA VAL A 92 -6.26 -2.51 -6.37
C VAL A 92 -6.02 -1.47 -7.46
N CYS A 93 -6.86 -0.43 -7.54
CA CYS A 93 -6.74 0.58 -8.59
C CYS A 93 -5.58 1.55 -8.36
N SER A 94 -5.33 1.95 -7.11
CA SER A 94 -4.30 2.93 -6.73
C SER A 94 -2.87 2.36 -6.73
N GLN A 95 -2.72 1.03 -6.72
CA GLN A 95 -1.42 0.34 -6.80
C GLN A 95 -1.08 -0.10 -8.22
N ILE A 96 -1.92 0.18 -9.22
CA ILE A 96 -1.56 -0.07 -10.62
C ILE A 96 -0.46 0.93 -10.99
N THR A 97 0.67 0.37 -11.42
CA THR A 97 1.87 1.13 -11.76
C THR A 97 2.39 0.66 -13.11
N VAL A 98 3.59 1.08 -13.49
CA VAL A 98 4.29 0.61 -14.69
C VAL A 98 5.53 -0.17 -14.26
N THR A 99 5.71 -1.38 -14.79
CA THR A 99 6.85 -2.28 -14.53
C THR A 99 8.19 -1.62 -14.85
N ALA A 100 8.22 -0.73 -15.85
CA ALA A 100 9.38 0.07 -16.21
C ALA A 100 9.77 1.12 -15.16
N SER A 101 8.93 1.41 -14.16
CA SER A 101 9.23 2.43 -13.14
C SER A 101 10.53 2.16 -12.40
N SER A 102 10.78 0.91 -11.99
CA SER A 102 12.03 0.52 -11.31
C SER A 102 13.26 0.61 -12.23
N VAL A 103 13.11 0.30 -13.52
CA VAL A 103 14.17 0.37 -14.53
C VAL A 103 14.49 1.82 -14.89
N ILE A 104 13.46 2.67 -15.02
CA ILE A 104 13.62 4.12 -15.24
C ILE A 104 14.30 4.76 -14.02
N GLN A 105 13.92 4.36 -12.80
CA GLN A 105 14.58 4.81 -11.57
C GLN A 105 16.08 4.44 -11.52
N SER A 106 16.43 3.20 -11.89
CA SER A 106 17.82 2.73 -11.83
C SER A 106 18.67 3.21 -13.01
N ASP A 107 18.18 3.07 -14.24
CA ASP A 107 18.99 3.22 -15.46
C ASP A 107 18.93 4.66 -16.01
N TRP A 108 17.79 5.36 -15.89
CA TRP A 108 17.63 6.74 -16.40
C TRP A 108 17.80 7.81 -15.33
N ALA A 109 17.34 7.56 -14.10
CA ALA A 109 17.37 8.55 -13.03
C ALA A 109 18.53 8.36 -12.04
N LYS A 110 19.26 7.24 -12.09
CA LYS A 110 20.43 6.91 -11.23
C LYS A 110 20.18 7.19 -9.74
N VAL A 111 18.99 6.81 -9.26
CA VAL A 111 18.53 7.16 -7.92
C VAL A 111 19.14 6.24 -6.86
N GLU A 112 19.91 6.83 -5.94
CA GLU A 112 20.36 6.15 -4.73
C GLU A 112 19.17 5.87 -3.78
N PRO A 113 19.13 4.71 -3.10
CA PRO A 113 18.09 4.36 -2.15
C PRO A 113 18.29 5.13 -0.85
N LEU A 114 17.98 6.43 -0.83
CA LEU A 114 17.98 7.19 0.41
C LEU A 114 16.78 8.13 0.52
N ASN A 115 16.08 7.95 1.64
CA ASN A 115 14.95 8.71 2.17
C ASN A 115 13.62 8.53 1.44
N SER A 116 12.83 7.54 1.89
CA SER A 116 11.38 7.49 1.68
C SER A 116 10.54 7.69 2.95
N ASP A 117 11.09 7.63 4.16
CA ASP A 117 10.25 7.60 5.39
C ASP A 117 10.21 8.89 6.22
N ILE A 118 11.04 9.88 5.89
CA ILE A 118 11.10 11.14 6.67
C ILE A 118 10.04 12.16 6.19
N ALA A 119 9.67 12.17 4.90
CA ALA A 119 8.64 13.08 4.39
C ALA A 119 7.21 12.61 4.73
N SER A 120 6.98 11.30 4.84
CA SER A 120 5.70 10.73 5.26
C SER A 120 5.34 11.18 6.69
N MET A 121 6.35 11.30 7.58
CA MET A 121 6.17 11.75 8.95
C MET A 121 5.82 13.24 9.10
N VAL A 122 6.53 14.14 8.41
CA VAL A 122 6.30 15.59 8.55
C VAL A 122 4.92 15.96 8.02
N THR A 123 4.48 15.29 6.95
CA THR A 123 3.18 15.54 6.32
C THR A 123 2.02 14.92 7.11
N ALA A 124 2.21 13.73 7.70
CA ALA A 124 1.25 13.13 8.62
C ALA A 124 1.06 13.99 9.90
N PHE A 125 2.14 14.58 10.44
CA PHE A 125 2.05 15.43 11.63
C PHE A 125 1.31 16.76 11.36
N LEU A 126 1.52 17.35 10.19
CA LEU A 126 0.86 18.59 9.77
C LEU A 126 -0.63 18.39 9.41
N THR A 127 -0.98 17.25 8.80
CA THR A 127 -2.39 16.89 8.54
C THR A 127 -3.12 16.50 9.83
N MET A 128 -2.46 15.87 10.81
CA MET A 128 -3.07 15.41 12.07
C MET A 128 -3.42 16.55 13.05
N THR A 129 -2.69 17.67 13.04
CA THR A 129 -2.99 18.82 13.92
C THR A 129 -4.12 19.71 13.41
N ARG A 130 -4.45 19.65 12.11
CA ARG A 130 -5.47 20.50 11.47
C ARG A 130 -6.62 19.73 10.80
N GLY A 131 -6.50 18.42 10.62
CA GLY A 131 -7.43 17.59 9.84
C GLY A 131 -8.57 16.92 10.61
N LEU A 132 -8.68 17.11 11.94
CA LEU A 132 -9.70 16.45 12.77
C LEU A 132 -11.15 16.81 12.37
N HIS A 133 -11.34 17.98 11.73
CA HIS A 133 -12.64 18.47 11.26
C HIS A 133 -12.83 18.33 9.75
N TRP A 134 -11.84 17.81 9.03
CA TRP A 134 -11.89 17.70 7.58
C TRP A 134 -12.61 16.42 7.17
N ASN A 135 -13.35 16.51 6.08
CA ASN A 135 -14.04 15.36 5.50
C ASN A 135 -13.01 14.44 4.85
N TRP A 136 -12.99 13.19 5.32
CA TRP A 136 -11.98 12.19 4.98
C TRP A 136 -11.94 11.89 3.48
N ARG A 137 -13.09 11.96 2.80
CA ARG A 137 -13.15 11.74 1.34
C ARG A 137 -12.34 12.79 0.58
N TYR A 138 -12.48 14.06 0.96
CA TYR A 138 -11.81 15.14 0.25
C TYR A 138 -10.31 15.12 0.45
N ILE A 139 -9.83 14.72 1.64
CA ILE A 139 -8.39 14.55 1.89
C ILE A 139 -7.84 13.49 0.95
N ILE A 140 -8.46 12.30 0.91
CA ILE A 140 -7.97 11.18 0.11
C ILE A 140 -8.02 11.51 -1.38
N ILE A 141 -9.13 12.08 -1.87
CA ILE A 141 -9.28 12.51 -3.27
C ILE A 141 -8.25 13.59 -3.63
N ALA A 142 -8.10 14.63 -2.80
CA ALA A 142 -7.15 15.70 -3.08
C ALA A 142 -5.71 15.19 -3.07
N CYS A 143 -5.35 14.32 -2.12
CA CYS A 143 -4.02 13.71 -2.06
C CYS A 143 -3.76 12.81 -3.28
N GLU A 144 -4.72 11.98 -3.69
CA GLU A 144 -4.59 11.13 -4.89
C GLU A 144 -4.37 11.96 -6.16
N ILE A 145 -5.18 13.01 -6.34
CA ILE A 145 -5.03 13.95 -7.47
C ILE A 145 -3.65 14.59 -7.44
N CYS A 146 -3.23 15.13 -6.28
CA CYS A 146 -1.91 15.73 -6.12
C CYS A 146 -0.79 14.75 -6.46
N VAL A 147 -0.87 13.50 -6.02
CA VAL A 147 0.13 12.47 -6.33
C VAL A 147 0.20 12.20 -7.83
N VAL A 148 -0.93 11.98 -8.48
CA VAL A 148 -0.95 11.72 -9.94
C VAL A 148 -0.36 12.90 -10.71
N PHE A 149 -0.69 14.14 -10.35
CA PHE A 149 -0.13 15.32 -11.03
C PHE A 149 1.36 15.54 -10.73
N ILE A 150 1.77 15.35 -9.47
CA ILE A 150 3.16 15.54 -9.04
C ILE A 150 4.05 14.42 -9.60
N ASP A 151 3.51 13.22 -9.85
CA ASP A 151 4.21 12.12 -10.53
C ASP A 151 4.25 12.31 -12.06
N ALA A 152 3.12 12.65 -12.68
CA ALA A 152 3.04 12.72 -14.14
C ALA A 152 4.03 13.74 -14.75
N ILE A 153 4.26 14.87 -14.08
CA ILE A 153 5.18 15.92 -14.56
C ILE A 153 6.64 15.41 -14.66
N PRO A 154 7.30 14.97 -13.58
CA PRO A 154 8.65 14.42 -13.62
C PRO A 154 8.77 13.18 -14.50
N THR A 155 7.79 12.28 -14.44
CA THR A 155 7.81 11.05 -15.23
C THR A 155 7.78 11.33 -16.73
N LEU A 156 6.88 12.20 -17.20
CA LEU A 156 6.83 12.58 -18.61
C LEU A 156 8.07 13.38 -19.05
N LEU A 157 8.56 14.31 -18.23
CA LEU A 157 9.78 15.06 -18.53
C LEU A 157 11.02 14.16 -18.63
N THR A 158 11.07 13.08 -17.86
CA THR A 158 12.14 12.08 -17.89
C THR A 158 12.05 11.20 -19.15
N ILE A 159 10.84 10.73 -19.48
CA ILE A 159 10.58 9.91 -20.68
C ILE A 159 10.96 10.67 -21.95
N TRP A 160 10.65 11.97 -22.04
CA TRP A 160 10.94 12.79 -23.21
C TRP A 160 12.33 13.44 -23.23
N ASP A 161 13.18 13.13 -22.23
CA ASP A 161 14.57 13.62 -22.14
C ASP A 161 14.69 15.15 -22.09
N VAL A 162 13.72 15.81 -21.44
CA VAL A 162 13.76 17.27 -21.24
C VAL A 162 14.57 17.63 -19.99
N TYR A 163 14.37 16.87 -18.90
CA TYR A 163 15.07 17.08 -17.64
C TYR A 163 15.16 15.77 -16.83
N ARG A 164 16.36 15.20 -16.73
CA ARG A 164 16.64 13.94 -16.00
C ARG A 164 17.45 14.26 -14.74
N SER A 165 16.76 14.51 -13.63
CA SER A 165 17.40 14.79 -12.33
C SER A 165 16.90 13.81 -11.27
N GLN A 166 17.86 13.21 -10.56
CA GLN A 166 17.64 12.25 -9.47
C GLN A 166 16.67 12.79 -8.41
N TRP A 167 16.86 14.04 -8.01
CA TRP A 167 16.05 14.72 -6.98
C TRP A 167 14.62 14.96 -7.44
N PHE A 168 14.40 15.08 -8.75
CA PHE A 168 13.07 15.31 -9.33
C PHE A 168 12.25 14.02 -9.38
N TRP A 169 12.90 12.87 -9.53
CA TRP A 169 12.26 11.54 -9.45
C TRP A 169 12.06 11.07 -8.00
N LEU A 170 12.98 11.38 -7.09
CA LEU A 170 12.86 11.05 -5.65
C LEU A 170 11.68 11.73 -4.96
N GLY A 171 11.31 12.94 -5.40
CA GLY A 171 10.18 13.68 -4.84
C GLY A 171 8.83 12.97 -5.05
N VAL A 172 8.70 12.18 -6.12
CA VAL A 172 7.46 11.47 -6.47
C VAL A 172 7.06 10.42 -5.42
N PRO A 173 7.88 9.39 -5.13
CA PRO A 173 7.52 8.38 -4.14
C PRO A 173 7.32 9.00 -2.75
N LEU A 174 8.09 10.04 -2.41
CA LEU A 174 7.92 10.78 -1.15
C LEU A 174 6.55 11.44 -1.02
N VAL A 175 6.00 11.98 -2.10
CA VAL A 175 4.67 12.58 -2.12
C VAL A 175 3.58 11.51 -2.18
N ALA A 176 3.85 10.35 -2.80
CA ALA A 176 2.95 9.20 -2.84
C ALA A 176 2.73 8.53 -1.47
N GLU A 177 3.71 8.59 -0.57
CA GLU A 177 3.57 8.10 0.81
C GLU A 177 2.52 8.87 1.63
N VAL A 178 2.23 10.12 1.25
CA VAL A 178 1.27 10.98 1.99
C VAL A 178 -0.16 10.45 1.93
N PRO A 179 -0.78 10.20 0.75
CA PRO A 179 -2.11 9.59 0.70
C PRO A 179 -2.14 8.19 1.30
N TYR A 180 -1.08 7.40 1.14
CA TYR A 180 -1.01 6.07 1.76
C TYR A 180 -1.12 6.17 3.28
N ALA A 181 -0.29 7.02 3.91
CA ALA A 181 -0.32 7.29 5.34
C ALA A 181 -1.65 7.89 5.80
N ALA A 182 -2.22 8.81 5.02
CA ALA A 182 -3.53 9.41 5.33
C ALA A 182 -4.66 8.37 5.29
N GLY A 183 -4.66 7.49 4.29
CA GLY A 183 -5.62 6.40 4.16
C GLY A 183 -5.53 5.38 5.31
N ASP A 184 -4.31 5.03 5.70
CA ASP A 184 -4.07 4.13 6.83
C ASP A 184 -4.44 4.74 8.18
N TYR A 185 -4.21 6.04 8.35
CA TYR A 185 -4.66 6.75 9.54
C TYR A 185 -6.19 6.82 9.62
N VAL A 186 -6.87 7.17 8.52
CA VAL A 186 -8.34 7.21 8.45
C VAL A 186 -8.93 5.82 8.73
N ALA A 187 -8.29 4.76 8.26
CA ALA A 187 -8.71 3.40 8.56
C ALA A 187 -8.58 3.01 10.03
N GLN A 188 -7.48 3.40 10.69
CA GLN A 188 -7.32 3.17 12.12
C GLN A 188 -8.41 3.89 12.92
N LEU A 189 -8.68 5.16 12.61
CA LEU A 189 -9.78 5.92 13.21
C LEU A 189 -11.13 5.25 12.94
N PHE A 190 -11.40 4.88 11.69
CA PHE A 190 -12.64 4.20 11.32
C PHE A 190 -12.87 2.94 12.15
N MET A 191 -11.83 2.14 12.41
CA MET A 191 -11.94 0.91 13.19
C MET A 191 -12.13 1.15 14.69
N ILE A 192 -11.52 2.19 15.26
CA ILE A 192 -11.71 2.57 16.67
C ILE A 192 -13.15 3.05 16.92
N GLU A 193 -13.73 3.74 15.93
CA GLU A 193 -15.10 4.27 16.01
C GLU A 193 -16.18 3.18 15.84
N ILE A 194 -15.81 1.90 15.68
CA ILE A 194 -16.76 0.78 15.65
C ILE A 194 -17.08 0.28 17.06
N GLU A 195 -18.05 0.94 17.68
CA GLU A 195 -18.48 0.65 19.06
C GLU A 195 -19.19 -0.71 19.23
N ASN A 196 -19.72 -1.29 18.14
CA ASN A 196 -20.60 -2.46 18.20
C ASN A 196 -19.89 -3.81 18.47
N GLN A 197 -18.59 -3.83 18.81
CA GLN A 197 -17.76 -5.05 18.77
C GLN A 197 -16.87 -5.26 19.98
N LYS A 198 -17.48 -5.26 21.17
CA LYS A 198 -16.80 -5.61 22.42
C LYS A 198 -16.15 -7.01 22.31
N GLY A 199 -14.84 -7.07 22.49
CA GLY A 199 -14.06 -8.32 22.51
C GLY A 199 -13.57 -8.85 21.17
N PHE A 200 -13.81 -8.13 20.05
CA PHE A 200 -13.31 -8.50 18.71
C PHE A 200 -12.54 -7.37 18.00
N GLU A 201 -12.11 -6.35 18.73
CA GLU A 201 -11.40 -5.18 18.20
C GLU A 201 -10.14 -5.57 17.40
N ALA A 202 -9.36 -6.53 17.91
CA ALA A 202 -8.18 -7.04 17.19
C ALA A 202 -8.54 -7.74 15.87
N THR A 203 -9.65 -8.48 15.85
CA THR A 203 -10.15 -9.13 14.62
C THR A 203 -10.60 -8.09 13.60
N LEU A 204 -11.24 -7.01 14.05
CA LEU A 204 -11.67 -5.92 13.18
C LEU A 204 -10.48 -5.15 12.59
N LEU A 205 -9.46 -4.84 13.39
CA LEU A 205 -8.22 -4.22 12.92
C LEU A 205 -7.48 -5.13 11.94
N GLY A 206 -7.36 -6.43 12.25
CA GLY A 206 -6.77 -7.42 11.36
C GLY A 206 -7.53 -7.52 10.03
N LEU A 207 -8.86 -7.46 10.06
CA LEU A 207 -9.69 -7.42 8.87
C LEU A 207 -9.42 -6.17 8.02
N ALA A 208 -9.27 -5.01 8.66
CA ALA A 208 -8.96 -3.75 7.99
C ALA A 208 -7.69 -3.85 7.15
N VAL A 209 -6.63 -4.38 7.75
CA VAL A 209 -5.32 -4.57 7.11
C VAL A 209 -5.40 -5.63 6.01
N THR A 210 -6.05 -6.76 6.29
CA THR A 210 -6.14 -7.87 5.34
C THR A 210 -6.90 -7.46 4.08
N THR A 211 -7.98 -6.67 4.21
CA THR A 211 -8.80 -6.24 3.08
C THR A 211 -8.02 -5.36 2.09
N GLN A 212 -6.99 -4.67 2.57
CA GLN A 212 -6.07 -3.89 1.73
C GLN A 212 -4.98 -4.79 1.12
N SER A 213 -4.29 -5.60 1.93
CA SER A 213 -3.12 -6.37 1.47
C SER A 213 -3.45 -7.46 0.43
N VAL A 214 -4.65 -8.03 0.47
CA VAL A 214 -5.10 -9.01 -0.53
C VAL A 214 -5.38 -8.40 -1.91
N GLY A 215 -5.43 -7.07 -2.03
CA GLY A 215 -5.60 -6.35 -3.30
C GLY A 215 -4.30 -6.21 -4.11
N SER A 216 -3.15 -6.10 -3.44
CA SER A 216 -1.84 -5.89 -4.08
C SER A 216 -1.47 -6.88 -5.20
N PRO A 217 -1.68 -8.21 -5.08
CA PRO A 217 -1.36 -9.13 -6.18
C PRO A 217 -2.26 -8.92 -7.40
N PHE A 218 -3.50 -8.47 -7.23
CA PHE A 218 -4.37 -8.13 -8.35
C PHE A 218 -3.86 -6.91 -9.11
N ALA A 219 -3.45 -5.86 -8.40
CA ALA A 219 -2.82 -4.69 -9.00
C ALA A 219 -1.57 -5.07 -9.81
N THR A 220 -0.75 -5.98 -9.27
CA THR A 220 0.45 -6.48 -9.96
C THR A 220 0.12 -7.25 -11.23
N VAL A 221 -0.89 -8.13 -11.20
CA VAL A 221 -1.31 -8.90 -12.38
C VAL A 221 -1.92 -7.97 -13.44
N ILE A 222 -2.74 -6.99 -13.05
CA ILE A 222 -3.30 -6.00 -13.97
C ILE A 222 -2.18 -5.19 -14.63
N THR A 223 -1.26 -4.66 -13.81
CA THR A 223 -0.07 -3.93 -14.26
C THR A 223 0.70 -4.73 -15.31
N LYS A 224 1.10 -5.97 -14.98
CA LYS A 224 1.84 -6.83 -15.92
C LYS A 224 1.05 -7.21 -17.17
N SER A 225 -0.26 -7.38 -17.04
CA SER A 225 -1.11 -7.71 -18.17
C SER A 225 -1.25 -6.54 -19.13
N VAL A 226 -1.36 -5.31 -18.62
CA VAL A 226 -1.38 -4.08 -19.42
C VAL A 226 -0.02 -3.85 -20.06
N ASP A 227 1.04 -3.89 -19.25
CA ASP A 227 2.41 -3.64 -19.69
C ASP A 227 2.90 -4.66 -20.72
N GLY A 228 2.44 -5.90 -20.66
CA GLY A 228 2.79 -6.93 -21.63
C GLY A 228 2.30 -6.67 -23.07
N TYR A 229 1.49 -5.63 -23.30
CA TYR A 229 1.14 -5.16 -24.65
C TYR A 229 2.07 -4.05 -25.17
N PHE A 230 2.99 -3.55 -24.34
CA PHE A 230 3.89 -2.45 -24.66
C PHE A 230 5.34 -2.93 -24.69
N ASP A 231 6.14 -2.43 -25.63
CA ASP A 231 7.57 -2.72 -25.72
C ASP A 231 8.38 -1.88 -24.71
N ILE A 232 8.14 -2.12 -23.42
CA ILE A 232 8.75 -1.38 -22.29
C ILE A 232 9.71 -2.24 -21.45
N ASP A 233 10.14 -3.39 -21.96
CA ASP A 233 11.20 -4.16 -21.32
C ASP A 233 12.53 -3.41 -21.32
N ARG A 234 13.41 -3.77 -20.38
CA ARG A 234 14.72 -3.12 -20.18
C ARG A 234 15.54 -2.98 -21.47
N THR A 235 15.55 -4.02 -22.30
CA THR A 235 16.27 -4.05 -23.58
C THR A 235 15.75 -3.06 -24.62
N PHE A 236 14.49 -2.63 -24.51
CA PHE A 236 13.91 -1.60 -25.37
C PHE A 236 14.13 -0.20 -24.77
N ILE A 237 14.02 -0.07 -23.44
CA ILE A 237 14.28 1.17 -22.71
C ILE A 237 15.72 1.66 -22.94
N GLU A 238 16.70 0.75 -23.00
CA GLU A 238 18.11 1.09 -23.29
C GLU A 238 18.32 1.70 -24.69
N GLN A 239 17.44 1.41 -25.66
CA GLN A 239 17.57 1.94 -27.01
C GLN A 239 17.14 3.41 -27.11
N ASP A 240 16.42 3.94 -26.12
CA ASP A 240 15.96 5.34 -26.00
C ASP A 240 15.35 5.93 -27.28
N ASN A 241 14.67 5.10 -28.07
CA ASN A 241 14.05 5.49 -29.34
C ASN A 241 12.70 6.19 -29.11
N HIS A 242 12.30 7.06 -30.05
CA HIS A 242 11.00 7.75 -30.00
C HIS A 242 9.81 6.78 -29.85
N HIS A 243 9.88 5.61 -30.49
CA HIS A 243 8.85 4.57 -30.35
C HIS A 243 8.70 4.12 -28.89
N VAL A 244 9.79 3.78 -28.22
CA VAL A 244 9.79 3.28 -26.84
C VAL A 244 9.30 4.37 -25.88
N ARG A 245 9.72 5.63 -26.07
CA ARG A 245 9.22 6.77 -25.30
C ARG A 245 7.70 6.95 -25.44
N SER A 246 7.16 6.69 -26.63
CA SER A 246 5.72 6.72 -26.90
C SER A 246 5.00 5.59 -26.16
N GLN A 247 5.50 4.35 -26.26
CA GLN A 247 4.93 3.19 -25.59
C GLN A 247 4.93 3.34 -24.07
N ALA A 248 6.05 3.81 -23.50
CA ALA A 248 6.15 4.12 -22.07
C ALA A 248 5.13 5.19 -21.65
N THR A 249 4.96 6.26 -22.45
CA THR A 249 3.97 7.30 -22.17
C THR A 249 2.55 6.72 -22.11
N TYR A 250 2.18 5.84 -23.05
CA TYR A 250 0.86 5.20 -23.04
C TYR A 250 0.64 4.30 -21.82
N ALA A 251 1.65 3.52 -21.42
CA ALA A 251 1.58 2.68 -20.21
C ALA A 251 1.34 3.53 -18.95
N TYR A 252 2.09 4.64 -18.78
CA TYR A 252 1.89 5.56 -17.66
C TYR A 252 0.53 6.25 -17.67
N LEU A 253 0.03 6.67 -18.85
CA LEU A 253 -1.31 7.26 -18.96
C LEU A 253 -2.41 6.28 -18.54
N ILE A 254 -2.27 5.00 -18.89
CA ILE A 254 -3.22 3.96 -18.46
C ILE A 254 -3.13 3.76 -16.94
N ALA A 255 -1.93 3.67 -16.36
CA ALA A 255 -1.74 3.56 -14.92
C ALA A 255 -2.37 4.76 -14.18
N TYR A 256 -2.13 5.99 -14.63
CA TYR A 256 -2.76 7.19 -14.07
C TYR A 256 -4.27 7.20 -14.20
N ALA A 257 -4.83 6.69 -15.31
CA ALA A 257 -6.27 6.56 -15.46
C ALA A 257 -6.86 5.61 -14.41
N PHE A 258 -6.21 4.47 -14.14
CA PHE A 258 -6.62 3.55 -13.08
C PHE A 258 -6.51 4.18 -11.67
N ASN A 259 -5.41 4.89 -11.40
CA ASN A 259 -5.24 5.63 -10.14
C ASN A 259 -6.35 6.67 -9.95
N LEU A 260 -6.74 7.40 -11.00
CA LEU A 260 -7.84 8.36 -10.92
C LEU A 260 -9.22 7.66 -10.78
N VAL A 261 -9.42 6.50 -11.40
CA VAL A 261 -10.63 5.69 -11.21
C VAL A 261 -10.75 5.19 -9.77
N SER A 262 -9.62 4.99 -9.06
CA SER A 262 -9.62 4.59 -7.65
C SER A 262 -10.45 5.55 -6.78
N MET A 263 -10.45 6.85 -7.12
CA MET A 263 -11.20 7.90 -6.41
C MET A 263 -12.70 7.64 -6.36
N ALA A 264 -13.27 6.94 -7.35
CA ALA A 264 -14.68 6.58 -7.35
C ALA A 264 -15.03 5.67 -6.16
N PHE A 265 -14.08 4.85 -5.70
CA PHE A 265 -14.28 3.97 -4.55
C PHE A 265 -14.25 4.73 -3.21
N VAL A 266 -13.65 5.92 -3.15
CA VAL A 266 -13.64 6.77 -1.94
C VAL A 266 -15.06 7.19 -1.55
N PHE A 267 -16.03 7.22 -2.49
CA PHE A 267 -17.42 7.50 -2.16
C PHE A 267 -18.10 6.42 -1.28
N TYR A 268 -17.53 5.21 -1.21
CA TYR A 268 -17.99 4.18 -0.27
C TYR A 268 -17.55 4.44 1.17
N LEU A 269 -16.42 5.13 1.37
CA LEU A 269 -15.93 5.54 2.69
C LEU A 269 -16.90 6.58 3.29
N PRO A 270 -17.29 6.55 4.57
CA PRO A 270 -18.06 7.64 5.18
C PRO A 270 -17.26 8.96 5.22
N LYS A 271 -17.95 10.11 5.20
CA LYS A 271 -17.32 11.44 5.14
C LYS A 271 -16.60 11.81 6.44
N GLN A 272 -17.12 11.34 7.57
CA GLN A 272 -16.66 11.73 8.90
C GLN A 272 -17.14 10.73 9.97
N LYS A 273 -16.56 10.79 11.16
CA LYS A 273 -16.96 10.04 12.35
C LYS A 273 -18.46 10.12 12.67
N ASP A 274 -19.09 11.28 12.45
CA ASP A 274 -20.52 11.46 12.77
C ASP A 274 -21.42 10.61 11.86
N GLU A 275 -21.05 10.48 10.57
CA GLU A 275 -21.75 9.63 9.61
C GLU A 275 -21.57 8.13 9.95
N ILE A 276 -20.42 7.75 10.54
CA ILE A 276 -20.20 6.39 11.03
C ILE A 276 -21.17 6.07 12.16
N HIS A 277 -21.24 6.94 13.17
CA HIS A 277 -22.14 6.76 14.31
C HIS A 277 -23.61 6.76 13.87
N GLU A 278 -23.99 7.59 12.90
CA GLU A 278 -25.32 7.55 12.31
C GLU A 278 -25.61 6.21 11.65
N MET A 279 -24.72 5.73 10.78
CA MET A 279 -24.88 4.43 10.11
C MET A 279 -24.91 3.25 11.10
N GLN A 280 -24.19 3.35 12.22
CA GLN A 280 -24.23 2.36 13.29
C GLN A 280 -25.57 2.37 14.05
N ARG A 281 -26.13 3.56 14.31
CA ARG A 281 -27.47 3.71 14.91
C ARG A 281 -28.57 3.15 14.01
N GLU A 282 -28.45 3.34 12.69
CA GLU A 282 -29.40 2.75 11.74
C GLU A 282 -29.36 1.21 11.73
N ASN A 283 -28.22 0.60 12.09
CA ASN A 283 -27.98 -0.84 12.15
C ASN A 283 -28.49 -1.61 10.90
N ARG A 284 -28.36 -1.01 9.72
CA ARG A 284 -28.80 -1.63 8.46
C ARG A 284 -27.87 -2.78 8.08
N LYS A 285 -28.45 -3.97 7.93
CA LYS A 285 -27.74 -5.17 7.48
C LYS A 285 -28.22 -5.63 6.12
N SER A 286 -27.30 -6.13 5.29
CA SER A 286 -27.62 -6.73 4.00
C SER A 286 -26.87 -8.04 3.81
N LYS A 287 -27.61 -9.15 3.69
CA LYS A 287 -27.03 -10.47 3.43
C LYS A 287 -26.34 -10.55 2.07
N PHE A 288 -26.93 -9.95 1.04
CA PHE A 288 -26.39 -9.97 -0.31
C PHE A 288 -25.00 -9.32 -0.38
N TRP A 289 -24.88 -8.08 0.09
CA TRP A 289 -23.60 -7.36 0.10
C TRP A 289 -22.56 -7.99 1.03
N GLY A 290 -22.99 -8.55 2.17
CA GLY A 290 -22.09 -9.29 3.05
C GLY A 290 -21.53 -10.56 2.41
N ILE A 291 -22.36 -11.35 1.74
CA ILE A 291 -21.91 -12.56 1.03
C ILE A 291 -20.98 -12.20 -0.12
N LEU A 292 -21.33 -11.16 -0.90
CA LEU A 292 -20.46 -10.67 -1.97
C LEU A 292 -19.08 -10.26 -1.43
N THR A 293 -19.07 -9.55 -0.30
CA THR A 293 -17.83 -9.10 0.37
C THR A 293 -16.96 -10.28 0.80
N ILE A 294 -17.57 -11.26 1.46
CA ILE A 294 -16.87 -12.48 1.87
C ILE A 294 -16.33 -13.23 0.64
N ALA A 295 -17.13 -13.34 -0.43
CA ALA A 295 -16.75 -14.08 -1.63
C ALA A 295 -15.52 -13.49 -2.32
N TYR A 296 -15.49 -12.18 -2.57
CA TYR A 296 -14.32 -11.58 -3.23
C TYR A 296 -13.09 -11.56 -2.30
N ILE A 297 -13.26 -11.36 -0.98
CA ILE A 297 -12.13 -11.42 -0.04
C ILE A 297 -11.55 -12.83 0.02
N LEU A 298 -12.37 -13.88 0.15
CA LEU A 298 -11.89 -15.26 0.17
C LEU A 298 -11.23 -15.66 -1.15
N PHE A 299 -11.81 -15.25 -2.28
CA PHE A 299 -11.20 -15.44 -3.59
C PHE A 299 -9.83 -14.75 -3.66
N SER A 300 -9.76 -13.49 -3.23
CA SER A 300 -8.52 -12.71 -3.25
C SER A 300 -7.44 -13.28 -2.33
N LEU A 301 -7.83 -13.83 -1.17
CA LEU A 301 -6.93 -14.48 -0.24
C LEU A 301 -6.41 -15.81 -0.81
N ALA A 302 -7.27 -16.63 -1.39
CA ALA A 302 -6.86 -17.86 -2.08
C ALA A 302 -5.92 -17.56 -3.25
N TRP A 303 -6.22 -16.51 -4.03
CA TRP A 303 -5.36 -16.03 -5.11
C TRP A 303 -4.00 -15.56 -4.58
N THR A 304 -3.97 -14.73 -3.55
CA THR A 304 -2.74 -14.22 -2.93
C THR A 304 -1.87 -15.36 -2.41
N LEU A 305 -2.47 -16.36 -1.76
CA LEU A 305 -1.76 -17.56 -1.31
C LEU A 305 -1.20 -18.35 -2.50
N MET A 306 -2.00 -18.52 -3.55
CA MET A 306 -1.55 -19.18 -4.78
C MET A 306 -0.35 -18.46 -5.40
N THR A 307 -0.42 -17.14 -5.59
CA THR A 307 0.68 -16.36 -6.19
C THR A 307 1.94 -16.38 -5.34
N ASN A 308 1.80 -16.27 -4.01
CA ASN A 308 2.93 -16.36 -3.09
C ASN A 308 3.58 -17.75 -3.15
N ILE A 309 2.79 -18.83 -3.19
CA ILE A 309 3.33 -20.20 -3.33
C ILE A 309 4.01 -20.38 -4.68
N LEU A 310 3.44 -19.89 -5.78
CA LEU A 310 4.04 -19.99 -7.11
C LEU A 310 5.36 -19.21 -7.21
N SER A 311 5.49 -18.08 -6.51
CA SER A 311 6.73 -17.31 -6.47
C SER A 311 7.86 -17.98 -5.68
N LEU A 312 7.56 -18.94 -4.80
CA LEU A 312 8.54 -19.68 -4.00
C LEU A 312 9.24 -20.79 -4.79
N PHE A 313 8.67 -21.26 -5.91
CA PHE A 313 9.25 -22.32 -6.73
C PHE A 313 9.88 -21.75 -8.00
N ASP A 314 11.17 -22.05 -8.22
CA ASP A 314 11.94 -21.59 -9.39
C ASP A 314 11.27 -21.97 -10.73
N SER A 315 10.58 -23.12 -10.79
CA SER A 315 9.89 -23.58 -12.01
C SER A 315 8.63 -22.78 -12.35
N THR A 316 8.04 -22.08 -11.37
CA THR A 316 6.76 -21.34 -11.56
C THR A 316 6.87 -19.84 -11.34
N SER A 317 8.02 -19.35 -10.87
CA SER A 317 8.28 -17.94 -10.62
C SER A 317 8.22 -17.08 -11.88
N CYS A 318 8.51 -17.66 -13.05
CA CYS A 318 8.46 -16.97 -14.35
C CYS A 318 7.04 -16.82 -14.93
N LEU A 319 6.01 -17.51 -14.40
CA LEU A 319 4.64 -17.37 -14.90
C LEU A 319 4.12 -15.93 -14.69
N ARG A 320 3.46 -15.38 -15.71
CA ARG A 320 2.80 -14.05 -15.63
C ARG A 320 1.79 -13.95 -14.47
N ILE A 321 1.13 -15.07 -14.15
CA ILE A 321 0.18 -15.18 -13.02
C ILE A 321 0.91 -15.04 -11.66
N ALA A 322 2.15 -15.51 -11.55
CA ALA A 322 2.99 -15.38 -10.36
C ALA A 322 3.72 -14.02 -10.30
N GLY A 323 3.52 -13.16 -11.30
CA GLY A 323 4.26 -11.92 -11.44
C GLY A 323 5.65 -12.08 -12.10
N GLY A 324 5.91 -13.17 -12.83
CA GLY A 324 7.08 -13.27 -13.70
C GLY A 324 6.88 -12.54 -15.04
N SER A 325 7.97 -12.34 -15.79
CA SER A 325 7.96 -11.76 -17.16
C SER A 325 7.30 -12.67 -18.20
N GLY A 326 6.95 -13.90 -17.84
CA GLY A 326 6.55 -14.96 -18.75
C GLY A 326 7.72 -15.88 -19.04
N CYS A 327 7.47 -17.16 -18.83
CA CYS A 327 8.05 -18.27 -19.56
C CYS A 327 6.97 -18.76 -20.55
#